data_AF-A0A1S3LXD7-F1
#
_entry.id   AF-A0A1S3LXD7-F1
#
_cell.length_a   1.000
_cell.length_b   1.000
_cell.length_c   1.000
_cell.angle_alpha   90.00
_cell.angle_beta   90.00
_cell.angle_gamma   90.00
#
_symmetry.space_group_name_H-M   'P 1'
#
loop_
_entity.id
_entity.type
_entity.pdbx_description
1 polymer ?
#
loop_
_entity_poly.entity_id
_entity_poly.type
_entity_poly.pdbx_seq_one_letter_code
_entity_poly.pdbx_strand_id
1 'polypeptide(L)'
;MSGHCYTSINSAHVDQTIRPGHSFSLACEFVCLQPSHTMQWWKDGQVLLNASSILPNITLSMHVSGAGEKDSGNYSCRTEPPDALGTTAVITVEDLPTSGPSVNTLEPTVEPKQGVLDVVMVWYLLLKAIFLILMVTTIALVLACRLR
;
A
#
# COMPACT_ATOMS: atom_id res chain seq x y z
N MET A 1 -23.87 -13.18 -34.31
CA MET A 1 -23.53 -13.18 -32.87
C MET A 1 -23.38 -11.74 -32.45
N SER A 2 -24.40 -11.15 -31.83
CA SER A 2 -24.32 -9.78 -31.30
C SER A 2 -23.51 -9.82 -30.01
N GLY A 3 -22.26 -9.38 -30.05
CA GLY A 3 -21.49 -9.13 -28.83
C GLY A 3 -22.13 -7.96 -28.09
N HIS A 4 -22.54 -8.17 -26.85
CA HIS A 4 -23.00 -7.06 -26.00
C HIS A 4 -21.77 -6.30 -25.50
N CYS A 5 -21.78 -4.97 -25.61
CA CYS A 5 -20.76 -4.12 -24.98
C CYS A 5 -20.92 -4.22 -23.46
N TYR A 6 -19.84 -4.45 -22.71
CA TYR A 6 -19.88 -4.49 -21.26
C TYR A 6 -18.54 -4.10 -20.65
N THR A 7 -18.60 -3.81 -19.35
CA THR A 7 -17.44 -3.69 -18.49
C THR A 7 -17.61 -4.65 -17.33
N SER A 8 -16.53 -5.27 -16.84
CA SER A 8 -16.62 -6.16 -15.69
C SER A 8 -15.31 -6.22 -14.92
N ILE A 9 -15.40 -6.15 -13.59
CA ILE A 9 -14.26 -6.48 -12.73
C ILE A 9 -14.08 -7.99 -12.77
N ASN A 10 -12.84 -8.44 -12.96
CA ASN A 10 -12.50 -9.85 -12.97
C ASN A 10 -13.00 -10.53 -11.67
N SER A 11 -13.68 -11.67 -11.82
CA SER A 11 -14.28 -12.46 -10.74
C SER A 11 -13.33 -12.81 -9.59
N ALA A 12 -12.01 -12.83 -9.82
CA ALA A 12 -11.01 -13.05 -8.76
C ALA A 12 -10.97 -11.93 -7.69
N HIS A 13 -11.63 -10.79 -7.95
CA HIS A 13 -11.51 -9.57 -7.15
C HIS A 13 -12.85 -8.98 -6.71
N VAL A 14 -13.94 -9.76 -6.75
CA VAL A 14 -15.28 -9.23 -6.45
C VAL A 14 -15.38 -8.75 -5.02
N ASP A 15 -14.83 -9.42 -4.01
CA ASP A 15 -14.73 -8.85 -2.66
C ASP A 15 -13.43 -9.34 -2.02
N GLN A 16 -12.68 -8.45 -1.36
CA GLN A 16 -11.40 -8.79 -0.75
C GLN A 16 -11.19 -8.12 0.60
N THR A 17 -10.72 -8.90 1.58
CA THR A 17 -10.17 -8.39 2.84
C THR A 17 -8.65 -8.35 2.74
N ILE A 18 -8.07 -7.17 2.88
CA ILE A 18 -6.63 -6.91 2.73
C ILE A 18 -6.07 -6.52 4.10
N ARG A 19 -4.96 -7.12 4.50
CA ARG A 19 -4.28 -6.72 5.74
C ARG A 19 -3.59 -5.36 5.55
N PRO A 20 -3.54 -4.49 6.57
CA PRO A 20 -2.79 -3.24 6.50
C PRO A 20 -1.34 -3.45 6.02
N GLY A 21 -0.86 -2.53 5.19
CA GLY A 21 0.48 -2.58 4.60
C GLY A 21 0.65 -3.56 3.42
N HIS A 22 -0.33 -4.41 3.12
CA HIS A 22 -0.28 -5.31 1.96
C HIS A 22 -0.76 -4.62 0.69
N SER A 23 -0.51 -5.23 -0.46
CA SER A 23 -0.98 -4.75 -1.75
C SER A 23 -2.19 -5.52 -2.26
N PHE A 24 -3.00 -4.87 -3.10
CA PHE A 24 -4.05 -5.52 -3.86
C PHE A 24 -4.10 -4.97 -5.28
N SER A 25 -4.72 -5.72 -6.18
CA SER A 25 -4.94 -5.30 -7.56
C SER A 25 -6.37 -5.57 -7.97
N LEU A 26 -6.93 -4.65 -8.76
CA LEU A 26 -8.21 -4.81 -9.42
C LEU A 26 -7.96 -4.77 -10.93
N ALA A 27 -8.64 -5.62 -11.67
CA ALA A 27 -8.59 -5.63 -13.13
C ALA A 27 -10.01 -5.53 -13.67
N CYS A 28 -10.26 -4.58 -14.56
CA CYS A 28 -11.53 -4.44 -15.24
C CYS A 28 -11.37 -4.64 -16.74
N GLU A 29 -12.17 -5.53 -17.30
CA GLU A 29 -12.29 -5.75 -18.73
C GLU A 29 -13.30 -4.78 -19.33
N PHE A 30 -12.92 -4.13 -20.42
CA PHE A 30 -13.75 -3.24 -21.22
C PHE A 30 -13.87 -3.83 -22.62
N VAL A 31 -15.10 -4.06 -23.08
CA VAL A 31 -15.41 -4.68 -24.37
C VAL A 31 -16.22 -3.72 -25.23
N CYS A 32 -15.84 -3.62 -26.50
CA CYS A 32 -16.46 -2.74 -27.51
C CYS A 32 -16.31 -1.22 -27.23
N LEU A 33 -15.16 -0.79 -26.71
CA LEU A 33 -14.78 0.62 -26.62
C LEU A 33 -14.73 1.28 -28.01
N GLN A 34 -15.19 2.52 -28.09
CA GLN A 34 -15.00 3.38 -29.25
C GLN A 34 -13.97 4.47 -28.91
N PRO A 35 -13.29 5.08 -29.90
CA PRO A 35 -12.24 6.07 -29.67
C PRO A 35 -12.63 7.29 -28.82
N SER A 36 -13.93 7.61 -28.72
CA SER A 36 -14.46 8.68 -27.88
C SER A 36 -14.66 8.30 -26.41
N HIS A 37 -14.52 7.02 -26.05
CA HIS A 37 -14.75 6.56 -24.68
C HIS A 37 -13.56 6.85 -23.78
N THR A 38 -13.88 7.22 -22.55
CA THR A 38 -12.97 7.27 -21.41
C THR A 38 -13.30 6.10 -20.48
N MET A 39 -12.32 5.26 -20.16
CA MET A 39 -12.43 4.24 -19.13
C MET A 39 -12.13 4.85 -17.77
N GLN A 40 -12.92 4.51 -16.76
CA GLN A 40 -12.81 5.12 -15.45
C GLN A 40 -12.82 4.07 -14.34
N TRP A 41 -11.96 4.26 -13.35
CA TRP A 41 -12.09 3.63 -12.03
C TRP A 41 -12.79 4.58 -11.09
N TRP A 42 -13.71 4.04 -10.30
CA TRP A 42 -14.50 4.76 -9.32
C TRP A 42 -14.35 4.09 -7.97
N LYS A 43 -14.34 4.91 -6.92
CA LYS A 43 -14.43 4.47 -5.53
C LYS A 43 -15.44 5.32 -4.80
N ASP A 44 -16.39 4.68 -4.12
CA ASP A 44 -17.40 5.35 -3.30
C ASP A 44 -18.13 6.48 -4.04
N GLY A 45 -18.38 6.27 -5.34
CA GLY A 45 -19.06 7.24 -6.19
C GLY A 45 -18.20 8.41 -6.66
N GLN A 46 -16.87 8.36 -6.52
CA GLN A 46 -15.93 9.35 -7.06
C GLN A 46 -14.95 8.73 -8.06
N VAL A 47 -14.59 9.48 -9.10
CA VAL A 47 -13.59 9.05 -10.08
C VAL A 47 -12.21 9.02 -9.43
N LEU A 48 -11.57 7.85 -9.45
CA LEU A 48 -10.19 7.66 -9.02
C LEU A 48 -9.19 7.87 -10.17
N LEU A 49 -9.50 7.29 -11.34
CA LEU A 49 -8.58 7.28 -12.48
C LEU A 49 -9.37 7.29 -13.79
N ASN A 50 -8.82 7.99 -14.79
CA ASN A 50 -9.32 8.01 -16.16
C ASN A 50 -8.24 7.47 -17.11
N ALA A 51 -8.65 6.72 -18.13
CA ALA A 51 -7.78 6.23 -19.20
C ALA A 51 -8.52 6.24 -20.54
N SER A 52 -7.78 6.31 -21.63
CA SER A 52 -8.32 6.24 -23.00
C SER A 52 -7.57 5.18 -23.79
N SER A 53 -8.26 4.54 -24.75
CA SER A 53 -7.65 3.54 -25.63
C SER A 53 -8.26 3.62 -27.01
N ILE A 54 -7.43 3.36 -28.03
CA ILE A 54 -7.88 3.17 -29.41
C ILE A 54 -8.30 1.72 -29.69
N LEU A 55 -7.95 0.80 -28.78
CA LEU A 55 -8.30 -0.61 -28.89
C LEU A 55 -9.75 -0.81 -28.42
N PRO A 56 -10.54 -1.61 -29.14
CA PRO A 56 -11.93 -1.85 -28.79
C PRO A 56 -12.09 -2.71 -27.54
N ASN A 57 -11.08 -3.53 -27.20
CA ASN A 57 -11.09 -4.39 -26.02
C ASN A 57 -9.80 -4.17 -25.24
N ILE A 58 -9.91 -3.97 -23.94
CA ILE A 58 -8.75 -3.72 -23.07
C ILE A 58 -9.07 -4.15 -21.64
N THR A 59 -8.04 -4.57 -20.92
CA THR A 59 -8.10 -4.76 -19.47
C THR A 59 -7.32 -3.64 -18.80
N LEU A 60 -7.98 -2.84 -17.98
CA LEU A 60 -7.34 -1.81 -17.16
C LEU A 60 -7.15 -2.35 -15.75
N SER A 61 -5.89 -2.40 -15.31
CA SER A 61 -5.54 -2.84 -13.97
C SER A 61 -5.13 -1.67 -13.09
N MET A 62 -5.57 -1.69 -11.82
CA MET A 62 -5.16 -0.75 -10.78
C MET A 62 -4.49 -1.53 -9.66
N HIS A 63 -3.32 -1.08 -9.22
CA HIS A 63 -2.56 -1.68 -8.13
C HIS A 63 -2.41 -0.67 -6.99
N VAL A 64 -2.74 -1.09 -5.77
CA VAL A 64 -2.54 -0.31 -4.55
C VAL A 64 -1.49 -1.02 -3.70
N SER A 65 -0.45 -0.30 -3.31
CA SER A 65 0.63 -0.79 -2.44
C SER A 65 0.53 -0.20 -1.05
N GLY A 66 0.81 -0.98 -0.01
CA GLY A 66 0.81 -0.47 1.35
C GLY A 66 -0.57 0.01 1.80
N ALA A 67 -1.60 -0.80 1.52
CA ALA A 67 -2.99 -0.43 1.75
C ALA A 67 -3.24 -0.08 3.21
N GLY A 68 -3.96 1.02 3.46
CA GLY A 68 -4.44 1.42 4.78
C GLY A 68 -5.97 1.44 4.83
N GLU A 69 -6.53 1.67 6.02
CA GLU A 69 -7.99 1.69 6.24
C GLU A 69 -8.74 2.61 5.25
N LYS A 70 -8.13 3.76 4.92
CA LYS A 70 -8.67 4.72 3.95
C LYS A 70 -8.84 4.17 2.54
N ASP A 71 -8.18 3.06 2.21
CA ASP A 71 -8.25 2.41 0.90
C ASP A 71 -9.44 1.43 0.83
N SER A 72 -10.10 1.16 1.95
CA SER A 72 -11.39 0.45 1.96
C SER A 72 -12.45 1.22 1.20
N GLY A 73 -13.39 0.52 0.57
CA GLY A 73 -14.53 1.13 -0.13
C GLY A 73 -15.06 0.26 -1.28
N ASN A 74 -16.04 0.82 -1.99
CA ASN A 74 -16.70 0.17 -3.12
C ASN A 74 -16.08 0.64 -4.44
N TYR A 75 -15.34 -0.26 -5.08
CA TYR A 75 -14.66 0.00 -6.34
C TYR A 75 -15.52 -0.44 -7.52
N SER A 76 -15.63 0.39 -8.55
CA SER A 76 -16.33 0.06 -9.79
C SER A 76 -15.58 0.61 -11.00
N CYS A 77 -15.79 0.00 -12.16
CA CYS A 77 -15.28 0.52 -13.43
C CYS A 77 -16.42 0.93 -14.36
N ARG A 78 -16.20 2.00 -15.13
CA ARG A 78 -17.21 2.64 -15.99
C ARG A 78 -16.59 3.15 -17.29
N THR A 79 -17.41 3.42 -18.29
CA THR A 79 -17.00 4.09 -19.53
C THR A 79 -17.78 5.38 -19.76
N GLU A 80 -17.20 6.42 -20.32
CA GLU A 80 -17.91 7.68 -20.60
C GLU A 80 -17.52 8.22 -21.99
N PRO A 81 -18.46 8.48 -22.91
CA PRO A 81 -19.82 7.91 -23.03
C PRO A 81 -19.80 6.58 -23.81
N PRO A 82 -20.70 5.60 -23.56
CA PRO A 82 -21.75 5.51 -22.55
C PRO A 82 -21.29 4.79 -21.27
N ASP A 83 -21.99 5.04 -20.16
CA ASP A 83 -21.79 4.48 -18.82
C ASP A 83 -22.14 2.99 -18.70
N ALA A 84 -21.34 2.12 -19.30
CA ALA A 84 -21.37 0.70 -18.95
C ALA A 84 -20.79 0.54 -17.54
N LEU A 85 -21.65 0.32 -16.55
CA LEU A 85 -21.28 0.05 -15.17
C LEU A 85 -20.88 -1.42 -15.03
N GLY A 86 -19.66 -1.66 -14.59
CA GLY A 86 -19.18 -3.01 -14.29
C GLY A 86 -19.67 -3.52 -12.95
N THR A 87 -19.28 -4.75 -12.62
CA THR A 87 -19.43 -5.28 -11.26
C THR A 87 -18.72 -4.36 -10.25
N THR A 88 -19.30 -4.26 -9.06
CA THR A 88 -18.67 -3.53 -7.95
C THR A 88 -17.87 -4.52 -7.11
N ALA A 89 -16.71 -4.07 -6.61
CA ALA A 89 -15.91 -4.81 -5.68
C ALA A 89 -15.76 -4.14 -4.33
N VAL A 90 -16.03 -4.85 -3.24
CA VAL A 90 -15.84 -4.33 -1.88
C VAL A 90 -14.44 -4.69 -1.39
N ILE A 91 -13.65 -3.66 -1.11
CA ILE A 91 -12.34 -3.83 -0.49
C ILE A 91 -12.44 -3.39 0.97
N THR A 92 -12.07 -4.28 1.87
CA THR A 92 -11.96 -3.99 3.30
C THR A 92 -10.51 -4.13 3.72
N VAL A 93 -9.91 -3.05 4.22
CA VAL A 93 -8.55 -3.08 4.76
C VAL A 93 -8.62 -3.15 6.27
N GLU A 94 -8.51 -4.36 6.80
CA GLU A 94 -8.58 -4.64 8.23
C GLU A 94 -7.71 -5.84 8.59
N ASP A 95 -7.35 -5.95 9.87
CA ASP A 95 -6.77 -7.18 10.39
C ASP A 95 -7.82 -8.30 10.34
N LEU A 96 -7.44 -9.47 9.82
CA LEU A 96 -8.33 -10.62 9.83
C LEU A 96 -8.75 -10.94 11.27
N PRO A 97 -10.04 -11.25 11.52
CA PRO A 97 -10.48 -11.61 12.86
C PRO A 97 -9.72 -12.86 13.31
N THR A 98 -8.87 -12.69 14.32
CA THR A 98 -8.27 -13.81 15.03
C THR A 98 -9.41 -14.48 15.78
N SER A 99 -9.85 -15.65 15.33
CA SER A 99 -10.79 -16.48 16.09
C SER A 99 -10.22 -16.70 17.49
N GLY A 100 -10.80 -16.07 18.51
CA GLY A 100 -10.44 -16.28 19.92
C GLY A 100 -10.81 -17.69 20.42
N PRO A 101 -10.45 -18.03 21.67
CA PRO A 101 -9.26 -18.79 22.02
C PRO A 101 -9.56 -20.28 22.23
N SER A 102 -8.68 -21.17 21.76
CA SER A 102 -8.48 -22.48 22.39
C SER A 102 -7.22 -22.40 23.26
N VAL A 103 -7.48 -22.31 24.56
CA VAL A 103 -6.51 -22.45 25.64
C VAL A 103 -5.68 -23.74 25.49
N ASN A 104 -4.39 -23.61 25.79
CA ASN A 104 -3.30 -24.61 25.85
C ASN A 104 -2.58 -24.91 24.53
N THR A 105 -1.48 -24.20 24.26
CA THR A 105 -0.21 -24.75 23.75
C THR A 105 0.87 -23.68 23.91
N LEU A 106 2.04 -24.06 24.43
CA LEU A 106 3.14 -23.17 24.82
C LEU A 106 3.52 -22.19 23.70
N GLU A 107 3.52 -20.92 24.05
CA GLU A 107 3.99 -19.79 23.27
C GLU A 107 5.53 -19.87 23.13
N PRO A 108 6.13 -19.88 21.93
CA PRO A 108 7.40 -19.22 21.76
C PRO A 108 7.05 -17.73 21.66
N THR A 109 7.25 -16.99 22.75
CA THR A 109 7.15 -15.54 22.80
C THR A 109 8.06 -14.94 21.74
N VAL A 110 7.54 -14.66 20.55
CA VAL A 110 8.19 -13.78 19.59
C VAL A 110 7.76 -12.38 19.95
N GLU A 111 8.54 -11.75 20.82
CA GLU A 111 8.45 -10.33 21.11
C GLU A 111 8.53 -9.54 19.79
N PRO A 112 7.66 -8.53 19.57
CA PRO A 112 7.93 -7.54 18.54
C PRO A 112 9.24 -6.85 18.95
N LYS A 113 10.30 -6.99 18.14
CA LYS A 113 11.60 -6.35 18.40
C LYS A 113 11.51 -4.84 18.18
N GLN A 114 10.73 -4.16 19.00
CA GLN A 114 10.68 -2.71 19.13
C GLN A 114 11.97 -2.16 19.78
N GLY A 115 12.80 -3.01 20.40
CA GLY A 115 14.05 -2.61 21.05
C GLY A 115 15.32 -2.60 20.17
N VAL A 116 15.24 -2.94 18.88
CA VAL A 116 16.45 -2.97 18.02
C VAL A 116 16.88 -1.55 17.62
N LEU A 117 15.93 -0.63 17.39
CA LEU A 117 16.28 0.77 17.14
C LEU A 117 16.84 1.46 18.39
N ASP A 118 16.31 1.16 19.58
CA ASP A 118 16.75 1.79 20.83
C ASP A 118 18.19 1.39 21.19
N VAL A 119 18.53 0.10 21.07
CA VAL A 119 19.88 -0.39 21.38
C VAL A 119 20.89 0.23 20.41
N VAL A 120 20.63 0.21 19.10
CA VAL A 120 21.52 0.80 18.08
C VAL A 120 21.69 2.30 18.31
N MET A 121 20.62 3.02 18.68
CA MET A 121 20.68 4.45 18.96
C MET A 121 21.50 4.75 20.23
N VAL A 122 21.37 3.95 21.29
CA VAL A 122 22.17 4.10 22.52
C VAL A 122 23.66 3.87 22.23
N TRP A 123 24.02 2.79 21.51
CA TRP A 123 25.41 2.54 21.13
C TRP A 123 25.98 3.65 20.24
N TYR A 124 25.18 4.17 19.30
CA TYR A 124 25.58 5.29 18.44
C TYR A 124 25.83 6.59 19.24
N LEU A 125 24.96 6.90 20.21
CA LEU A 125 25.11 8.08 21.07
C LEU A 125 26.35 7.96 21.96
N LEU A 126 26.61 6.78 22.52
CA LEU A 126 27.81 6.51 23.31
C LEU A 126 29.08 6.64 22.47
N LEU A 127 29.12 6.07 21.26
CA LEU A 127 30.26 6.18 20.35
C LEU A 127 30.53 7.64 19.96
N LYS A 128 29.48 8.42 19.65
CA LYS A 128 29.62 9.85 19.35
C LYS A 128 30.15 10.65 20.54
N ALA A 129 29.68 10.38 21.76
CA ALA A 129 30.16 11.05 22.96
C ALA A 129 31.65 10.78 23.20
N ILE A 130 32.10 9.53 23.05
CA ILE A 130 33.51 9.14 23.19
C ILE A 130 34.37 9.89 22.16
N PHE A 131 33.95 9.92 20.89
CA PHE A 131 34.70 10.63 19.84
C PHE A 131 34.83 12.13 20.13
N LEU A 132 33.76 12.78 20.60
CA LEU A 132 33.80 14.19 20.99
C LEU A 132 34.76 14.45 22.17
N ILE A 133 34.77 13.58 23.18
CA ILE A 133 35.69 13.71 24.34
C ILE A 133 37.15 13.56 23.89
N LEU A 134 37.45 12.59 23.01
CA LEU A 134 38.79 12.41 22.46
C LEU A 134 39.22 13.63 21.62
N MET A 135 38.31 14.19 20.83
CA MET A 135 38.58 15.41 20.05
C MET A 135 38.84 16.61 20.96
N VAL A 136 38.02 16.82 22.00
CA VAL A 136 38.22 17.95 22.94
C VAL A 136 39.51 17.80 23.74
N THR A 137 39.82 16.60 24.24
CA THR A 137 41.05 16.34 24.99
C THR A 137 42.30 16.51 24.13
N THR A 138 42.28 16.00 22.88
CA THR A 138 43.40 16.21 21.95
C THR A 138 43.57 17.69 21.59
N ILE A 139 42.49 18.42 21.32
CA ILE A 139 42.53 19.87 21.09
C ILE A 139 43.09 20.61 22.31
N ALA A 140 42.63 20.28 23.52
CA ALA A 140 43.12 20.89 24.75
C ALA A 140 44.60 20.59 25.01
N LEU A 141 45.05 19.35 24.75
CA LEU A 141 46.46 18.96 24.85
C LEU A 141 47.32 19.69 23.82
N VAL A 142 46.84 19.82 22.57
CA VAL A 142 47.53 20.58 21.53
C VAL A 142 47.61 22.06 21.90
N LEU A 143 46.53 22.66 22.39
CA LEU A 143 46.53 24.03 22.90
C LEU A 143 47.51 24.20 24.07
N ALA A 144 47.48 23.30 25.06
CA ALA A 144 48.41 23.34 26.19
C ALA A 144 49.89 23.20 25.75
N CYS A 145 50.18 22.35 24.76
CA CYS A 145 51.51 22.23 24.17
C CYS A 145 51.93 23.44 23.32
N ARG A 146 50.98 24.20 22.78
CA ARG A 146 51.25 25.40 21.97
C ARG A 146 51.44 26.65 22.83
N LEU A 147 50.91 26.66 24.06
CA LEU A 147 51.04 27.75 25.03
C LEU A 147 52.24 27.60 25.99
N ARG A 148 53.02 26.53 25.87
CA ARG A 148 54.25 26.28 26.63
C ARG A 148 55.48 26.42 25.75
#